data_AF-A0A0F9JUX6-F1
#
_entry.id   AF-A0A0F9JUX6-F1
#
_cell.length_a   1.000
_cell.length_b   1.000
_cell.length_c   1.000
_cell.angle_alpha   90.00
_cell.angle_beta   90.00
_cell.angle_gamma   90.00
#
_symmetry.space_group_name_H-M   'P 1'
#
loop_
_entity.id
_entity.type
_entity.pdbx_description
1 polymer ?
#
loop_
_entity_poly.entity_id
_entity_poly.type
_entity_poly.pdbx_seq_one_letter_code
_entity_poly.pdbx_strand_id
1 'polypeptide(L)'
;NYIPSYAKISLTTSGYLNNVAIGMSETKLKEKISEIIPENCIEVDYAFKDISEIAEDELFIKYLKKLNEREYSEEKVKKMKELIIKSMMRMKL
;
A
#
# COMPACT_ATOMS: atom_id res chain seq x y z
N ASN A 1 5.60 22.27 13.37
CA ASN A 1 5.81 20.91 13.91
C ASN A 1 7.22 20.81 14.45
N TYR A 2 7.39 20.94 15.77
CA TYR A 2 8.67 20.78 16.44
C TYR A 2 8.78 19.34 16.95
N ILE A 3 9.75 18.59 16.45
CA ILE A 3 10.11 17.28 16.99
C ILE A 3 11.32 17.51 17.92
N PRO A 4 11.22 17.21 19.21
CA PRO A 4 12.35 17.40 20.13
C PRO A 4 13.58 16.62 19.66
N SER A 5 14.78 17.17 19.88
CA SER A 5 16.05 16.55 19.44
C SER A 5 16.33 15.18 20.07
N TYR A 6 15.71 14.87 21.20
CA TYR A 6 15.77 13.57 21.87
C TYR A 6 14.71 12.58 21.39
N ALA A 7 13.74 13.02 20.58
CA ALA A 7 12.69 12.15 20.08
C ALA A 7 13.23 11.27 18.97
N LYS A 8 12.98 9.97 19.11
CA LYS A 8 13.29 8.94 18.12
C LYS A 8 12.06 8.69 17.27
N ILE A 9 12.22 8.71 15.95
CA ILE A 9 11.13 8.42 15.01
C ILE A 9 11.29 6.98 14.53
N SER A 10 10.18 6.25 14.47
CA SER A 10 10.05 5.01 13.73
C SER A 10 9.00 5.24 12.64
N LEU A 11 9.33 4.91 11.39
CA LEU A 11 8.46 5.09 10.25
C LEU A 11 8.09 3.72 9.68
N THR A 12 6.80 3.39 9.71
CA THR A 12 6.26 2.24 8.97
C THR A 12 5.40 2.72 7.82
N THR A 13 5.75 2.31 6.61
CA THR A 13 4.94 2.53 5.41
C THR A 13 4.36 1.19 4.97
N SER A 14 3.04 1.06 4.99
CA SER A 14 2.34 -0.19 4.71
C SER A 14 1.21 0.01 3.70
N GLY A 15 0.75 -1.08 3.12
CA GLY A 15 -0.39 -1.09 2.21
C GLY A 15 -0.05 -1.73 0.87
N TYR A 16 -0.79 -1.31 -0.16
CA TYR A 16 -0.68 -1.86 -1.49
C TYR A 16 -0.43 -0.73 -2.49
N LEU A 17 0.41 -1.00 -3.48
CA LEU A 17 0.69 -0.07 -4.57
C LEU A 17 0.57 -0.78 -5.92
N ASN A 18 0.28 -0.02 -6.95
CA ASN A 18 0.34 -0.50 -8.32
C ASN A 18 1.51 0.22 -9.01
N ASN A 19 2.67 -0.46 -9.06
CA ASN A 19 3.90 0.04 -9.67
C ASN A 19 3.70 0.52 -11.11
N VAL A 20 2.88 -0.20 -11.89
CA VAL A 20 2.58 0.15 -13.29
C VAL A 20 1.81 1.46 -13.37
N ALA A 21 0.76 1.61 -12.56
CA ALA A 21 -0.05 2.83 -12.54
C ALA A 21 0.71 4.06 -12.03
N ILE A 22 1.62 3.88 -11.06
CA ILE A 22 2.45 4.98 -10.53
C ILE A 22 3.71 5.25 -11.38
N GLY A 23 4.05 4.37 -12.33
CA GLY A 23 5.26 4.48 -13.16
C GLY A 23 6.56 4.41 -12.35
N MET A 24 6.54 3.73 -11.20
CA MET A 24 7.65 3.70 -10.24
C MET A 24 7.71 2.32 -9.58
N SER A 25 8.92 1.77 -9.44
CA SER A 25 9.13 0.52 -8.71
C SER A 25 9.14 0.74 -7.19
N GLU A 26 8.94 -0.33 -6.42
CA GLU A 26 9.08 -0.31 -4.97
C GLU A 26 10.45 0.21 -4.52
N THR A 27 11.53 -0.18 -5.20
CA THR A 27 12.90 0.27 -4.88
C THR A 27 13.02 1.78 -5.02
N LYS A 28 12.53 2.33 -6.13
CA LYS A 28 12.58 3.78 -6.39
C LYS A 28 11.70 4.57 -5.42
N LEU A 29 10.59 3.98 -4.97
CA LEU A 29 9.76 4.56 -3.91
C LEU A 29 10.51 4.59 -2.57
N LYS A 30 11.21 3.51 -2.21
CA LYS A 30 12.05 3.45 -0.99
C LYS A 30 13.14 4.50 -1.01
N GLU A 31 13.85 4.64 -2.14
CA GLU A 31 14.88 5.68 -2.33
C GLU A 31 14.30 7.08 -2.07
N LYS A 32 13.18 7.43 -2.71
CA LYS A 32 12.52 8.73 -2.49
C LYS A 32 12.07 8.94 -1.05
N ILE A 33 11.59 7.91 -0.37
CA ILE A 33 11.22 8.00 1.05
C ILE A 33 12.48 8.25 1.89
N SER A 34 13.59 7.58 1.59
CA SER A 34 14.86 7.76 2.31
C SER A 34 15.42 9.18 2.20
N GLU A 35 15.20 9.88 1.08
CA GLU A 35 15.63 11.27 0.87
C GLU A 35 14.89 12.29 1.75
N ILE A 36 13.69 11.96 2.24
CA ILE A 36 12.85 12.86 3.05
C ILE A 36 12.81 12.48 4.54
N ILE A 37 13.40 11.34 4.92
CA ILE A 37 13.44 10.87 6.29
C ILE A 37 14.44 11.73 7.10
N PRO A 38 14.04 12.27 8.27
CA PRO A 38 14.96 13.03 9.11
C PRO A 38 15.98 12.11 9.82
N GLU A 39 17.13 12.66 10.18
CA GLU A 39 18.24 11.92 10.82
C GLU A 39 17.86 11.24 12.14
N ASN A 40 16.85 11.76 12.86
CA ASN A 40 16.36 11.15 14.11
C ASN A 40 15.38 9.99 13.88
N CYS A 41 15.16 9.56 12.63
CA CYS A 41 14.46 8.34 12.30
C CYS A 41 15.40 7.14 12.44
N ILE A 42 15.21 6.38 13.50
CA ILE A 42 16.09 5.27 13.87
C ILE A 42 15.64 3.94 13.27
N GLU A 43 14.42 3.88 12.78
CA GLU A 43 13.81 2.67 12.23
C GLU A 43 12.90 3.04 11.06
N VAL A 44 13.03 2.29 9.97
CA VAL A 44 12.21 2.43 8.77
C VAL A 44 11.77 1.04 8.33
N ASP A 45 10.46 0.82 8.31
CA ASP A 45 9.85 -0.41 7.83
C ASP A 45 9.01 -0.14 6.57
N TYR A 46 9.33 -0.88 5.51
CA TYR A 46 8.64 -0.83 4.23
C TYR A 46 7.79 -2.10 4.08
N ALA A 47 6.60 -2.07 4.65
CA ALA A 47 5.62 -3.15 4.68
C ALA A 47 4.56 -3.05 3.57
N PHE A 48 4.82 -2.26 2.53
CA PHE A 48 3.95 -2.20 1.36
C PHE A 48 4.26 -3.30 0.35
N LYS A 49 3.30 -3.59 -0.53
CA LYS A 49 3.41 -4.62 -1.57
C LYS A 49 2.86 -4.15 -2.91
N ASP A 50 3.60 -4.45 -3.97
CA ASP A 50 3.13 -4.31 -5.34
C ASP A 50 2.01 -5.31 -5.62
N ILE A 51 0.89 -4.78 -6.09
CA ILE A 51 -0.30 -5.52 -6.49
C ILE A 51 -0.61 -5.29 -7.98
N SER A 52 0.33 -4.78 -8.78
CA SER A 52 0.11 -4.51 -10.21
C SER A 52 -0.54 -5.69 -10.93
N GLU A 53 0.00 -6.89 -10.74
CA GLU A 53 -0.56 -8.08 -11.38
C GLU A 53 -1.96 -8.49 -10.87
N ILE A 54 -2.34 -8.10 -9.65
CA ILE A 54 -3.70 -8.32 -9.13
C ILE A 54 -4.63 -7.22 -9.63
N ALA A 55 -4.13 -5.99 -9.71
CA ALA A 55 -4.88 -4.84 -10.20
C ALA A 55 -5.26 -5.00 -11.68
N GLU A 56 -4.46 -5.70 -12.47
CA GLU A 56 -4.71 -6.04 -13.88
C GLU A 56 -5.51 -7.34 -14.06
N ASP A 57 -5.75 -8.10 -12.98
CA ASP A 57 -6.48 -9.36 -13.05
C ASP A 57 -7.97 -9.13 -13.34
N GLU A 58 -8.50 -9.83 -14.35
CA GLU A 58 -9.87 -9.67 -14.82
C GLU A 58 -10.91 -10.00 -13.73
N LEU A 59 -10.65 -11.01 -12.89
CA LEU A 59 -11.53 -11.39 -11.79
C LEU A 59 -11.55 -10.29 -10.72
N PHE A 60 -10.38 -9.74 -10.39
CA PHE A 60 -10.27 -8.62 -9.46
C PHE A 60 -11.01 -7.37 -9.96
N ILE A 61 -10.81 -7.00 -11.24
CA ILE A 61 -11.49 -5.86 -11.87
C ILE A 61 -13.01 -6.05 -11.85
N LYS A 62 -13.50 -7.23 -12.23
CA LYS A 62 -14.94 -7.57 -12.18
C LYS A 62 -15.50 -7.52 -10.76
N TYR A 63 -14.73 -7.97 -9.76
CA TYR A 63 -15.12 -7.89 -8.37
C TYR A 63 -15.23 -6.44 -7.89
N LEU A 64 -14.22 -5.60 -8.18
CA LEU A 64 -14.22 -4.19 -7.81
C LEU A 64 -15.39 -3.43 -8.40
N LYS A 65 -15.72 -3.70 -9.67
CA LYS A 65 -16.89 -3.10 -10.33
C LYS A 65 -18.18 -3.41 -9.56
N LYS A 66 -18.43 -4.71 -9.30
CA LYS A 66 -19.61 -5.14 -8.54
C LYS A 66 -19.64 -4.62 -7.11
N LEU A 67 -18.47 -4.43 -6.49
CA LEU A 67 -18.35 -3.90 -5.13
C LEU A 67 -18.72 -2.41 -5.09
N ASN A 68 -18.31 -1.62 -6.09
CA ASN A 68 -18.62 -0.19 -6.18
C ASN A 68 -20.08 0.08 -6.57
N GLU A 69 -20.76 -0.85 -7.22
CA GLU A 69 -22.21 -0.77 -7.53
C GLU A 69 -23.10 -1.00 -6.29
N ARG A 70 -22.53 -1.41 -5.14
CA ARG A 70 -23.26 -1.66 -3.90
C ARG A 70 -23.28 -0.40 -3.04
N GLU A 71 -24.40 -0.14 -2.38
CA GLU A 71 -24.53 0.91 -1.35
C GLU A 71 -23.92 0.46 -0.01
N TYR A 72 -22.63 0.14 -0.01
CA TYR A 72 -21.88 -0.16 1.21
C TYR A 72 -21.15 1.07 1.72
N SER A 73 -20.95 1.13 3.04
CA SER A 73 -20.08 2.15 3.63
C SER A 73 -18.65 2.04 3.09
N GLU A 74 -17.96 3.17 3.02
CA GLU A 74 -16.56 3.23 2.58
C GLU A 74 -15.67 2.27 3.37
N GLU A 75 -15.88 2.16 4.69
CA GLU A 75 -15.15 1.24 5.56
C GLU A 75 -15.36 -0.23 5.15
N LYS A 76 -16.59 -0.60 4.80
CA LYS A 76 -16.92 -1.97 4.38
C LYS A 76 -16.31 -2.26 3.00
N VAL A 77 -16.38 -1.31 2.07
CA VAL A 77 -15.74 -1.42 0.76
C VAL A 77 -14.22 -1.59 0.93
N LYS A 78 -13.59 -0.80 1.80
CA LYS A 78 -12.16 -0.89 2.09
C LYS A 78 -11.78 -2.27 2.64
N LYS A 79 -12.49 -2.77 3.66
CA LYS A 79 -12.26 -4.12 4.24
C LYS A 79 -12.41 -5.22 3.19
N MET A 80 -13.43 -5.13 2.34
CA MET A 80 -13.66 -6.08 1.25
C MET A 80 -12.52 -6.06 0.22
N LYS A 81 -12.05 -4.88 -0.19
CA LYS A 81 -10.88 -4.71 -1.06
C LYS A 81 -9.62 -5.34 -0.45
N GLU A 82 -9.34 -5.07 0.82
CA GLU A 82 -8.18 -5.64 1.50
C GLU A 82 -8.24 -7.17 1.59
N LEU A 83 -9.41 -7.75 1.85
CA LEU A 83 -9.60 -9.20 1.92
C LEU A 83 -9.34 -9.89 0.59
N ILE A 84 -9.86 -9.35 -0.52
CA ILE A 84 -9.67 -9.96 -1.84
C ILE A 84 -8.21 -9.84 -2.29
N ILE A 85 -7.54 -8.69 -2.04
CA ILE A 85 -6.12 -8.51 -2.34
C ILE A 85 -5.29 -9.55 -1.59
N LYS A 86 -5.48 -9.69 -0.27
CA LYS A 86 -4.77 -10.68 0.55
C LYS A 86 -5.01 -12.11 0.08
N SER A 87 -6.24 -12.42 -0.36
CA SER A 87 -6.58 -13.76 -0.84
C SER A 87 -5.89 -14.06 -2.18
N MET A 88 -5.95 -13.15 -3.14
CA MET A 88 -5.32 -13.33 -4.45
C MET A 88 -3.80 -13.35 -4.37
N MET A 89 -3.20 -12.54 -3.49
CA MET A 89 -1.76 -12.60 -3.22
C MET A 89 -1.32 -13.99 -2.75
N ARG A 90 -2.12 -14.67 -1.92
CA ARG A 90 -1.80 -16.03 -1.43
C ARG A 90 -1.97 -17.11 -2.50
N MET A 91 -2.79 -16.87 -3.52
CA MET A 91 -3.03 -17.84 -4.60
C MET A 91 -1.98 -17.76 -5.71
N LYS A 92 -1.30 -16.61 -5.84
CA LYS A 92 -0.20 -16.40 -6.79
C LYS A 92 1.17 -16.82 -6.24
N LEU A 93 1.26 -17.15 -4.94
CA LEU A 93 2.45 -17.68 -4.27
C LEU A 93 2.52 -19.21 -4.41
#